data_AF-A0A2C9LBT2-F1
#
_entry.id   AF-A0A2C9LBT2-F1
#
_cell.length_a   1.000
_cell.length_b   1.000
_cell.length_c   1.000
_cell.angle_alpha   90.00
_cell.angle_beta   90.00
_cell.angle_gamma   90.00
#
_symmetry.space_group_name_H-M   'P 1'
#
loop_
_entity.id
_entity.type
_entity.pdbx_description
1 polymer ?
#
loop_
_entity_poly.entity_id
_entity_poly.type
_entity_poly.pdbx_seq_one_letter_code
_entity_poly.pdbx_strand_id
1 'polypeptide(L)'
;YSDGQTDVEYTCPGGVIIQFAKDGSLSRLYDPVNQRDWASPSAPLGKLIYDTFVEQDFISMAKLYNYEAGVGYDKPNVTKYGKPEKKRWDVSVLNVYKKVNTTNCDFWVKATTTDNQTVTKYGAPEVFYVQYLTNPATKGKSMS
;
A
#
# COMPACT_ATOMS: atom_id res chain seq x y z
N TYR A 1 7.88 16.83 9.07
CA TYR A 1 8.17 15.39 9.10
C TYR A 1 9.68 15.22 9.15
N SER A 2 10.18 14.15 9.78
CA SER A 2 11.59 13.77 9.73
C SER A 2 11.77 12.59 8.80
N ASP A 3 12.95 12.50 8.19
CA ASP A 3 13.34 11.34 7.41
C ASP A 3 13.44 10.09 8.30
N GLY A 4 13.14 8.96 7.67
CA GLY A 4 13.14 7.63 8.23
C GLY A 4 13.78 6.65 7.26
N GLN A 5 13.80 5.39 7.65
CA GLN A 5 14.45 4.31 6.94
C GLN A 5 13.55 3.08 7.00
N THR A 6 13.62 2.27 5.96
CA THR A 6 13.07 0.92 6.00
C THR A 6 13.93 0.02 6.89
N ASP A 7 13.36 -1.10 7.32
CA ASP A 7 13.98 -2.10 8.18
C ASP A 7 14.40 -1.55 9.56
N VAL A 8 13.92 -0.36 9.96
CA VAL A 8 14.12 0.25 11.28
C VAL A 8 12.81 0.24 12.07
N GLU A 9 12.90 -0.11 13.35
CA GLU A 9 11.76 -0.11 14.25
C GLU A 9 11.47 1.29 14.78
N TYR A 10 10.20 1.68 14.68
CA TYR A 10 9.68 2.91 15.26
C TYR A 10 8.80 2.58 16.44
N THR A 11 9.23 2.98 17.64
CA THR A 11 8.37 2.96 18.82
C THR A 11 7.49 4.20 18.83
N CYS A 12 6.18 3.98 18.89
CA CYS A 12 5.14 4.97 18.95
C CYS A 12 4.70 5.24 20.39
N PRO A 13 4.11 6.41 20.68
CA PRO A 13 3.44 6.65 21.96
C PRO A 13 2.41 5.56 22.25
N GLY A 14 2.38 5.07 23.50
CA GLY A 14 1.55 3.93 23.89
C GLY A 14 2.20 2.55 23.71
N GLY A 15 3.40 2.47 23.13
CA GLY A 15 4.19 1.24 23.05
C GLY A 15 3.98 0.43 21.76
N VAL A 16 3.21 0.93 20.80
CA VAL A 16 3.09 0.33 19.47
C VAL A 16 4.46 0.37 18.77
N ILE A 17 4.86 -0.74 18.14
CA ILE A 17 6.10 -0.80 17.36
C ILE A 17 5.73 -1.07 15.91
N ILE A 18 6.29 -0.28 14.99
CA ILE A 18 6.08 -0.42 13.56
C ILE A 18 7.41 -0.47 12.82
N GLN A 19 7.54 -1.34 11.83
CA GLN A 19 8.69 -1.44 10.93
C GLN A 19 8.18 -1.61 9.50
N PHE A 20 8.74 -0.82 8.58
CA PHE A 20 8.44 -0.89 7.15
C PHE A 20 9.55 -1.63 6.41
N ALA A 21 9.20 -2.63 5.63
CA ALA A 21 10.14 -3.31 4.74
C ALA A 21 10.42 -2.49 3.47
N LYS A 22 11.45 -2.89 2.73
CA LYS A 22 11.82 -2.28 1.43
C LYS A 22 10.74 -2.34 0.36
N ASP A 23 9.81 -3.29 0.44
CA ASP A 23 8.68 -3.41 -0.49
C ASP A 23 7.42 -2.65 -0.02
N GLY A 24 7.53 -1.89 1.07
CA GLY A 24 6.45 -1.08 1.62
C GLY A 24 5.50 -1.82 2.53
N SER A 25 5.68 -3.14 2.68
CA SER A 25 4.94 -3.91 3.68
C SER A 25 5.38 -3.55 5.10
N LEU A 26 4.50 -3.83 6.06
CA LEU A 26 4.85 -3.83 7.47
C LEU A 26 5.52 -5.17 7.80
N SER A 27 6.80 -5.13 8.12
CA SER A 27 7.55 -6.29 8.63
C SER A 27 7.45 -6.43 10.15
N ARG A 28 6.97 -5.39 10.84
CA ARG A 28 6.59 -5.47 12.25
C ARG A 28 5.41 -4.54 12.53
N LEU A 29 4.42 -5.06 13.26
CA LEU A 29 3.32 -4.28 13.83
C LEU A 29 2.95 -4.89 15.19
N TYR A 30 3.53 -4.36 16.25
CA TYR A 30 3.29 -4.81 17.62
C TYR A 30 2.18 -3.97 18.26
N ASP A 31 1.16 -4.64 18.77
CA ASP A 31 0.08 -4.08 19.57
C ASP A 31 0.36 -4.32 21.06
N PRO A 32 0.63 -3.27 21.85
CA PRO A 32 0.98 -3.37 23.26
C PRO A 32 -0.23 -3.70 24.14
N VAL A 33 -1.46 -3.42 23.68
CA VAL A 33 -2.69 -3.67 24.46
C VAL A 33 -3.00 -5.16 24.47
N ASN A 34 -2.93 -5.79 23.30
CA ASN A 34 -3.17 -7.23 23.14
C ASN A 34 -1.89 -8.07 23.24
N GLN A 35 -0.72 -7.43 23.40
CA GLN A 35 0.60 -8.06 23.42
C GLN A 35 0.83 -8.98 22.23
N ARG A 36 0.46 -8.52 21.03
CA ARG A 36 0.46 -9.32 19.80
C ARG A 36 1.22 -8.64 18.68
N ASP A 37 2.06 -9.39 17.99
CA ASP A 37 2.58 -9.02 16.68
C ASP A 37 1.56 -9.40 15.59
N TRP A 38 1.05 -8.38 14.90
CA TRP A 38 0.13 -8.52 13.78
C TRP A 38 0.86 -8.72 12.45
N ALA A 39 2.12 -8.29 12.37
CA ALA A 39 2.99 -8.48 11.23
C ALA A 39 4.38 -8.92 11.69
N SER A 40 5.03 -9.76 10.91
CA SER A 40 6.41 -10.22 11.12
C SER A 40 7.16 -10.31 9.79
N PRO A 41 8.49 -10.47 9.78
CA PRO A 41 9.23 -10.63 8.52
C PRO A 41 8.79 -11.85 7.69
N SER A 42 8.28 -12.91 8.34
CA SER A 42 7.76 -14.11 7.66
C SER A 42 6.27 -14.01 7.30
N ALA A 43 5.55 -13.07 7.91
CA ALA A 43 4.14 -12.78 7.64
C ALA A 43 3.90 -11.27 7.59
N PRO A 44 4.41 -10.58 6.54
CA PRO A 44 4.28 -9.14 6.43
C PRO A 44 2.86 -8.73 6.07
N LEU A 45 2.44 -7.54 6.47
CA LEU A 45 1.13 -6.98 6.15
C LEU A 45 1.22 -5.82 5.15
N GLY A 46 0.21 -5.70 4.28
CA GLY A 46 0.06 -4.50 3.44
C GLY A 46 1.12 -4.33 2.36
N LYS A 47 1.63 -5.42 1.79
CA LYS A 47 2.58 -5.36 0.65
C LYS A 47 1.98 -4.55 -0.50
N LEU A 48 2.76 -3.58 -0.97
CA LEU A 48 2.39 -2.73 -2.10
C LEU A 48 2.77 -3.43 -3.41
N ILE A 49 1.82 -3.45 -4.35
CA ILE A 49 2.00 -4.05 -5.67
C ILE A 49 1.39 -3.14 -6.73
N TYR A 50 1.94 -3.22 -7.95
CA TYR A 50 1.35 -2.61 -9.13
C TYR A 50 1.04 -3.70 -10.14
N ASP A 51 -0.24 -3.87 -10.47
CA ASP A 51 -0.70 -4.89 -11.43
C ASP A 51 -1.23 -4.21 -12.69
N THR A 52 -0.77 -4.68 -13.84
CA THR A 52 -1.35 -4.35 -15.14
C THR A 52 -2.39 -5.40 -15.53
N PHE A 53 -3.48 -4.95 -16.13
CA PHE A 53 -4.64 -5.78 -16.46
C PHE A 53 -4.83 -5.89 -17.96
N VAL A 54 -5.44 -7.01 -18.40
CA VAL A 54 -5.88 -7.24 -19.78
C VAL A 54 -7.40 -7.17 -19.88
N GLU A 55 -7.92 -7.08 -21.10
CA GLU A 55 -9.36 -7.03 -21.38
C GLU A 55 -10.16 -8.11 -20.66
N GLN A 56 -9.63 -9.34 -20.61
CA GLN A 56 -10.29 -10.46 -19.92
C GLN A 56 -10.49 -10.22 -18.42
N ASP A 57 -9.59 -9.47 -17.77
CA ASP A 57 -9.74 -9.11 -16.35
C ASP A 57 -10.93 -8.17 -16.15
N PHE A 58 -11.11 -7.20 -17.06
CA PHE A 58 -12.24 -6.28 -17.06
C PHE A 58 -13.56 -7.00 -17.36
N ILE A 59 -13.58 -7.91 -18.35
CA ILE A 59 -14.74 -8.75 -18.66
C ILE A 59 -15.12 -9.60 -17.43
N SER A 60 -14.13 -10.18 -16.76
CA SER A 60 -14.38 -11.03 -15.58
C SER A 60 -14.92 -10.22 -14.41
N MET A 61 -14.39 -9.02 -14.18
CA MET A 61 -14.91 -8.09 -13.18
C MET A 61 -16.35 -7.66 -13.51
N ALA A 62 -16.63 -7.32 -14.78
CA ALA A 62 -17.96 -6.95 -15.23
C ALA A 62 -19.01 -8.07 -15.08
N LYS A 63 -18.61 -9.34 -15.07
CA LYS A 63 -19.51 -10.47 -14.78
C LYS A 63 -19.88 -10.59 -13.30
N LEU A 64 -19.03 -10.10 -12.40
CA LEU A 64 -19.25 -10.17 -10.94
C LEU A 64 -20.17 -9.06 -10.43
N TYR A 65 -20.13 -7.90 -11.08
CA TYR A 65 -21.05 -6.80 -10.84
C TYR A 65 -22.14 -6.89 -11.89
N ASN A 66 -23.34 -7.39 -11.54
CA ASN A 66 -24.46 -7.66 -12.45
C ASN A 66 -24.89 -6.41 -13.25
N TYR A 67 -24.16 -6.09 -14.32
CA TYR A 67 -24.18 -4.80 -14.99
C TYR A 67 -25.06 -4.86 -16.25
N GLU A 68 -26.11 -4.04 -16.29
CA GLU A 68 -26.87 -3.77 -17.50
C GLU A 68 -25.97 -3.06 -18.52
N ALA A 69 -26.00 -3.55 -19.76
CA ALA A 69 -25.13 -3.17 -20.86
C ALA A 69 -24.91 -1.65 -20.99
N GLY A 70 -23.63 -1.23 -21.14
CA GLY A 70 -23.32 0.01 -21.87
C GLY A 70 -22.36 1.02 -21.24
N VAL A 71 -21.68 0.73 -20.11
CA VAL A 71 -20.68 1.67 -19.57
C VAL A 71 -19.35 0.96 -19.44
N GLY A 72 -18.46 1.29 -20.37
CA GLY A 72 -17.24 0.56 -20.68
C GLY A 72 -16.24 0.54 -19.52
N TYR A 73 -15.77 -0.67 -19.22
CA TYR A 73 -14.37 -0.87 -18.83
C TYR A 73 -13.43 -0.86 -20.05
N ASP A 74 -13.94 -0.44 -21.22
CA ASP A 74 -13.14 -0.07 -22.37
C ASP A 74 -12.29 1.15 -21.99
N LYS A 75 -11.04 0.90 -21.58
CA LYS A 75 -10.04 1.97 -21.47
C LYS A 75 -10.05 2.74 -22.80
N PRO A 76 -10.44 4.02 -22.81
CA PRO A 76 -10.33 4.84 -24.01
C PRO A 76 -8.87 4.75 -24.47
N ASN A 77 -8.65 4.41 -25.74
CA ASN A 77 -7.34 4.18 -26.38
C ASN A 77 -6.75 2.75 -26.31
N VAL A 78 -7.47 1.73 -25.84
CA VAL A 78 -7.10 0.33 -26.16
C VAL A 78 -7.49 0.07 -27.62
N THR A 79 -6.56 0.33 -28.52
CA THR A 79 -6.76 0.01 -29.95
C THR A 79 -6.72 -1.51 -30.15
N LYS A 80 -7.32 -2.00 -31.24
CA LYS A 80 -7.18 -3.41 -31.67
C LYS A 80 -5.73 -3.88 -31.87
N TYR A 81 -4.77 -2.95 -31.89
CA TYR A 81 -3.33 -3.20 -32.01
C TYR A 81 -2.59 -3.07 -30.67
N GLY A 82 -3.26 -2.59 -29.62
CA GLY A 82 -2.74 -2.61 -28.26
C GLY A 82 -2.58 -4.05 -27.82
N LYS A 83 -1.37 -4.41 -27.36
CA LYS A 83 -1.09 -5.71 -26.75
C LYS A 83 -0.98 -5.51 -25.24
N PRO A 84 -2.10 -5.33 -24.51
CA PRO A 84 -2.04 -5.19 -23.07
C PRO A 84 -1.42 -6.46 -22.47
N GLU A 85 -0.52 -6.26 -21.52
CA GLU A 85 0.18 -7.34 -20.82
C GLU A 85 -0.33 -7.38 -19.38
N LYS A 86 -0.75 -8.57 -18.93
CA LYS A 86 -1.05 -8.81 -17.53
C LYS A 86 0.24 -9.14 -16.81
N LYS A 87 0.70 -8.25 -15.94
CA LYS A 87 1.96 -8.42 -15.22
C LYS A 87 1.90 -7.74 -13.87
N ARG A 88 2.49 -8.40 -12.87
CA ARG A 88 2.75 -7.83 -11.56
C ARG A 88 4.13 -7.20 -11.55
N TRP A 89 4.20 -6.00 -10.99
CA TRP A 89 5.42 -5.22 -10.88
C TRP A 89 5.72 -4.96 -9.41
N ASP A 90 6.99 -5.17 -9.05
CA ASP A 90 7.46 -4.94 -7.70
C ASP A 90 7.58 -3.44 -7.38
N VAL A 91 7.29 -3.11 -6.14
CA VAL A 91 7.37 -1.77 -5.57
C VAL A 91 8.55 -1.70 -4.61
N SER A 92 9.23 -0.57 -4.59
CA SER A 92 10.27 -0.25 -3.62
C SER A 92 9.95 1.06 -2.88
N VAL A 93 10.25 1.08 -1.59
CA VAL A 93 10.17 2.28 -0.76
C VAL A 93 11.43 3.12 -0.99
N LEU A 94 11.20 4.39 -1.33
CA LEU A 94 12.25 5.39 -1.48
C LEU A 94 12.56 6.08 -0.16
N ASN A 95 11.54 6.36 0.66
CA ASN A 95 11.70 6.99 1.96
C ASN A 95 10.50 6.73 2.87
N VAL A 96 10.74 6.80 4.18
CA VAL A 96 9.69 6.85 5.21
C VAL A 96 9.76 8.21 5.87
N TYR A 97 8.63 8.90 6.01
CA TYR A 97 8.55 10.18 6.70
C TYR A 97 7.75 10.02 7.99
N LYS A 98 8.38 10.27 9.13
CA LYS A 98 7.70 10.25 10.43
C LYS A 98 7.20 11.65 10.79
N LYS A 99 5.96 11.75 11.27
CA LYS A 99 5.45 13.02 11.78
C LYS A 99 6.17 13.39 13.08
N VAL A 100 6.65 14.63 13.16
CA VAL A 100 7.40 15.15 14.32
C VAL A 100 6.53 16.09 15.15
N ASN A 101 6.88 16.26 16.43
CA ASN A 101 6.22 17.17 17.36
C ASN A 101 4.72 16.90 17.57
N THR A 102 4.31 15.62 17.54
CA THR A 102 2.92 15.22 17.81
C THR A 102 2.88 13.99 18.70
N THR A 103 1.76 13.81 19.42
CA THR A 103 1.46 12.58 20.16
C THR A 103 1.04 11.42 19.27
N ASN A 104 0.79 11.67 17.99
CA ASN A 104 0.37 10.67 17.03
C ASN A 104 1.60 10.07 16.33
N CYS A 105 1.51 8.79 15.98
CA CYS A 105 2.54 8.08 15.25
C CYS A 105 2.16 7.96 13.77
N ASP A 106 2.07 9.11 13.11
CA ASP A 106 1.69 9.14 11.69
C ASP A 106 2.93 9.00 10.81
N PHE A 107 2.82 8.22 9.73
CA PHE A 107 3.89 8.01 8.76
C PHE A 107 3.38 8.25 7.34
N TRP A 108 4.29 8.72 6.48
CA TRP A 108 4.15 8.61 5.04
C TRP A 108 5.22 7.68 4.50
N VAL A 109 4.81 6.71 3.69
CA VAL A 109 5.72 5.84 2.95
C VAL A 109 5.72 6.30 1.51
N LYS A 110 6.87 6.80 1.03
CA LYS A 110 7.09 7.20 -0.36
C LYS A 110 7.63 6.01 -1.14
N ALA A 111 6.94 5.59 -2.18
CA ALA A 111 7.28 4.39 -2.94
C ALA A 111 7.23 4.64 -4.45
N THR A 112 7.87 3.75 -5.20
CA THR A 112 7.87 3.71 -6.66
C THR A 112 7.90 2.25 -7.13
N THR A 113 7.51 2.02 -8.37
CA THR A 113 7.76 0.72 -9.03
C THR A 113 9.23 0.56 -9.37
N THR A 114 9.77 -0.65 -9.25
CA THR A 114 11.21 -0.90 -9.47
C THR A 114 11.63 -0.81 -10.96
N ASP A 115 10.73 -1.15 -11.89
CA ASP A 115 11.00 -1.10 -13.34
C ASP A 115 10.43 0.19 -13.96
N ASN A 116 11.28 1.04 -14.55
CA ASN A 116 10.87 2.29 -15.19
C ASN A 116 9.92 2.10 -16.40
N GLN A 117 9.80 0.90 -16.94
CA GLN A 117 8.82 0.61 -17.98
C GLN A 117 7.39 0.78 -17.47
N THR A 118 7.13 0.55 -16.19
CA THR A 118 5.79 0.76 -15.61
C THR A 118 5.31 2.19 -15.79
N VAL A 119 6.20 3.17 -15.60
CA VAL A 119 5.90 4.61 -15.74
C VAL A 119 5.80 4.97 -17.22
N THR A 120 6.84 4.63 -17.99
CA THR A 120 6.97 5.07 -19.38
C THR A 120 6.00 4.39 -20.36
N LYS A 121 5.54 3.17 -20.04
CA LYS A 121 4.70 2.36 -20.94
C LYS A 121 3.37 1.92 -20.35
N TYR A 122 3.29 1.74 -19.03
CA TYR A 122 2.09 1.22 -18.38
C TYR A 122 1.33 2.26 -17.55
N GLY A 123 1.83 3.50 -17.48
CA GLY A 123 1.16 4.62 -16.83
C GLY A 123 1.17 4.56 -15.31
N ALA A 124 2.12 3.84 -14.71
CA ALA A 124 2.36 3.95 -13.28
C ALA A 124 2.82 5.38 -12.93
N PRO A 125 2.43 5.93 -11.77
CA PRO A 125 3.01 7.18 -11.30
C PRO A 125 4.50 6.99 -11.02
N GLU A 126 5.31 8.03 -11.24
CA GLU A 126 6.74 8.01 -10.90
C GLU A 126 6.96 7.72 -9.41
N VAL A 127 6.09 8.28 -8.57
CA VAL A 127 6.11 8.10 -7.12
C VAL A 127 4.67 8.14 -6.60
N PHE A 128 4.39 7.37 -5.57
CA PHE A 128 3.16 7.46 -4.80
C PHE A 128 3.44 7.40 -3.30
N TYR A 129 2.45 7.79 -2.50
CA TYR A 129 2.56 7.93 -1.07
C TYR A 129 1.45 7.15 -0.37
N VAL A 130 1.81 6.38 0.65
CA VAL A 130 0.85 5.70 1.53
C VAL A 130 0.91 6.36 2.91
N GLN A 131 -0.23 6.81 3.40
CA GLN A 131 -0.34 7.42 4.71
C GLN A 131 -0.78 6.39 5.75
N TYR A 132 0.00 6.25 6.80
CA TYR A 132 -0.37 5.50 8.00
C TYR A 132 -0.74 6.51 9.07
N LEU A 133 -2.01 6.50 9.48
CA LEU A 133 -2.56 7.40 10.48
C LEU A 133 -2.78 6.65 11.79
N THR A 134 -2.27 7.20 12.88
CA THR A 134 -2.69 6.72 14.21
C THR A 134 -4.05 7.30 14.51
N ASN A 135 -5.08 6.47 14.65
CA ASN A 135 -6.38 6.94 15.09
C ASN A 135 -6.37 7.08 16.63
N PRO A 136 -6.54 8.29 17.20
CA PRO A 136 -6.62 8.46 18.65
C PRO A 136 -7.91 7.88 19.26
N ALA A 137 -8.86 7.42 18.46
CA ALA A 137 -10.14 6.91 18.93
C ALA A 137 -10.10 5.39 19.22
N THR A 138 -9.64 5.05 20.43
CA THR A 138 -10.28 4.05 21.31
C THR A 138 -9.62 4.13 22.70
N LYS A 139 -9.95 5.18 23.46
CA LYS A 139 -9.98 5.02 24.93
C LYS A 139 -11.09 4.00 25.20
N GLY A 140 -10.73 2.89 25.83
CA GLY A 140 -11.59 1.74 26.00
C GLY A 140 -12.98 2.09 26.52
N LYS A 141 -14.00 1.52 25.89
CA LYS A 141 -15.12 1.00 26.68
C LYS A 141 -14.62 -0.29 27.30
N SER A 142 -14.17 -0.22 28.56
CA SER A 142 -14.21 -1.42 29.40
C SER A 142 -15.66 -1.87 29.43
N MET A 143 -15.96 -3.06 28.91
CA MET A 143 -17.19 -3.74 29.29
C MET A 143 -17.01 -4.15 30.75
N SER A 144 -17.58 -3.35 31.65
CA SER A 144 -17.95 -3.77 33.00
C SER A 144 -19.15 -4.70 32.94
#